data_AF-A0A7X1JBD9-F1
#
_entry.id   AF-A0A7X1JBD9-F1
#
_cell.length_a   1.000
_cell.length_b   1.000
_cell.length_c   1.000
_cell.angle_alpha   90.00
_cell.angle_beta   90.00
_cell.angle_gamma   90.00
#
_symmetry.space_group_name_H-M   'P 1'
#
loop_
_entity.id
_entity.type
_entity.pdbx_description
1 polymer ?
#
loop_
_entity_poly.entity_id
_entity_poly.type
_entity_poly.pdbx_seq_one_letter_code
_entity_poly.pdbx_strand_id
1 'polypeptide(L)'
;MRTHDHARDPERAARLLAALARTREDAASGTPLTFALLSTWQREVLAVPDAPFRRHPAYAKSGRERYGIAPDLPARLDTCLHQAETDDLPLTARAARAYLDVCFFHPFDDGNARAAFLTLTFLLARANVTLDQVGPIRRLQRRADDPEGARALADLLAVLIAHTGRSRG
;
A
#
# COMPACT_ATOMS: atom_id res chain seq x y z
N MET A 1 -1.12 -12.12 13.43
CA MET A 1 -0.93 -11.90 11.98
C MET A 1 -1.02 -13.22 11.17
N ARG A 2 -2.07 -14.05 11.33
CA ARG A 2 -2.06 -15.43 10.75
C ARG A 2 -3.34 -15.93 10.06
N THR A 3 -4.49 -15.23 10.08
CA THR A 3 -5.77 -15.96 9.91
C THR A 3 -6.62 -15.62 8.68
N HIS A 4 -6.27 -14.65 7.83
CA HIS A 4 -7.22 -14.19 6.78
C HIS A 4 -6.85 -14.50 5.33
N ASP A 5 -5.57 -14.56 4.96
CA ASP A 5 -5.19 -14.99 3.60
C ASP A 5 -5.08 -16.53 3.51
N HIS A 6 -4.65 -17.18 4.60
CA HIS A 6 -4.36 -18.62 4.64
C HIS A 6 -5.58 -19.52 4.38
N ALA A 7 -6.81 -19.03 4.65
CA ALA A 7 -8.03 -19.81 4.54
C ALA A 7 -8.66 -19.80 3.14
N ARG A 8 -8.18 -18.97 2.20
CA ARG A 8 -8.74 -18.86 0.84
C ARG A 8 -7.75 -19.24 -0.26
N ASP A 9 -6.46 -18.99 -0.06
CA ASP A 9 -5.39 -19.37 -1.00
C ASP A 9 -4.03 -19.29 -0.27
N PRO A 10 -3.47 -20.42 0.20
CA PRO A 10 -2.23 -20.44 0.98
C PRO A 10 -1.02 -19.96 0.17
N GLU A 11 -1.00 -20.18 -1.14
CA GLU A 11 0.10 -19.70 -1.98
C GLU A 11 0.06 -18.17 -2.12
N ARG A 12 -1.13 -17.60 -2.30
CA ARG A 12 -1.31 -16.14 -2.32
C ARG A 12 -0.90 -15.50 -0.99
N ALA A 13 -1.16 -16.17 0.13
CA ALA A 13 -0.68 -15.73 1.44
C ALA A 13 0.85 -15.75 1.52
N ALA A 14 1.49 -16.83 1.06
CA ALA A 14 2.94 -16.97 1.05
C ALA A 14 3.61 -15.90 0.17
N ARG A 15 3.09 -15.68 -1.04
CA ARG A 15 3.57 -14.63 -1.96
C ARG A 15 3.50 -13.23 -1.34
N LEU A 16 2.41 -12.93 -0.64
CA LEU A 16 2.27 -11.64 0.03
C LEU A 16 3.22 -11.49 1.24
N LEU A 17 3.52 -12.59 1.95
CA LEU A 17 4.52 -12.58 3.02
C LEU A 17 5.93 -12.37 2.48
N ALA A 18 6.27 -12.99 1.35
CA ALA A 18 7.56 -12.81 0.69
C ALA A 18 7.73 -11.36 0.18
N ALA A 19 6.71 -10.82 -0.49
CA ALA A 19 6.69 -9.41 -0.90
C ALA A 19 6.80 -8.44 0.30
N LEU A 20 6.23 -8.78 1.46
CA LEU A 20 6.38 -8.01 2.69
C LEU A 20 7.80 -8.04 3.26
N ALA A 21 8.49 -9.17 3.17
CA ALA A 21 9.91 -9.25 3.56
C ALA A 21 10.74 -8.36 2.63
N ARG A 22 10.53 -8.50 1.31
CA ARG A 22 11.22 -7.69 0.31
C ARG A 22 11.00 -6.19 0.47
N THR A 23 9.76 -5.79 0.70
CA THR A 23 9.39 -4.39 0.97
C THR A 23 10.18 -3.79 2.14
N ARG A 24 10.44 -4.58 3.19
CA ARG A 24 11.22 -4.12 4.35
C ARG A 24 12.72 -4.03 4.04
N GLU A 25 13.24 -4.95 3.23
CA GLU A 25 14.63 -4.90 2.76
C GLU A 25 14.86 -3.64 1.91
N ASP A 26 13.97 -3.36 0.95
CA ASP A 26 14.06 -2.17 0.09
C ASP A 26 13.91 -0.86 0.91
N ALA A 27 13.08 -0.88 1.96
CA ALA A 27 12.96 0.22 2.90
C ALA A 27 14.24 0.44 3.74
N ALA A 28 15.01 -0.61 4.02
CA ALA A 28 16.28 -0.52 4.73
C ALA A 28 17.44 -0.08 3.80
N SER A 29 17.39 -0.39 2.51
CA SER A 29 18.48 -0.14 1.56
C SER A 29 18.53 1.28 0.96
N GLY A 30 17.61 2.17 1.35
CA GLY A 30 17.54 3.53 0.79
C GLY A 30 16.91 3.62 -0.59
N THR A 31 16.35 2.54 -1.15
CA THR A 31 15.76 2.52 -2.50
C THR A 31 14.56 3.48 -2.59
N PRO A 32 14.51 4.46 -3.51
CA PRO A 32 13.40 5.41 -3.59
C PRO A 32 12.03 4.75 -3.85
N LEU A 33 10.98 5.28 -3.23
CA LEU A 33 9.61 4.86 -3.45
C LEU A 33 9.10 5.35 -4.81
N THR A 34 8.96 4.43 -5.75
CA THR A 34 8.53 4.70 -7.13
C THR A 34 7.54 3.64 -7.59
N PHE A 35 6.80 3.92 -8.66
CA PHE A 35 5.97 2.94 -9.33
C PHE A 35 6.79 1.73 -9.78
N ALA A 36 8.03 1.94 -10.24
CA ALA A 36 8.94 0.85 -10.62
C ALA A 36 9.18 -0.10 -9.44
N LEU A 37 9.41 0.44 -8.25
CA LEU A 37 9.55 -0.37 -7.03
C LEU A 37 8.25 -1.12 -6.70
N LEU A 38 7.10 -0.43 -6.74
CA LEU A 38 5.78 -1.06 -6.53
C LEU A 38 5.52 -2.20 -7.51
N SER A 39 5.89 -2.02 -8.79
CA SER A 39 5.78 -3.05 -9.83
C SER A 39 6.61 -4.28 -9.47
N THR A 40 7.83 -4.11 -8.91
CA THR A 40 8.64 -5.26 -8.49
C THR A 40 7.95 -6.11 -7.43
N TRP A 41 7.34 -5.48 -6.41
CA TRP A 41 6.59 -6.19 -5.39
C TRP A 41 5.32 -6.82 -5.96
N GLN A 42 4.67 -6.16 -6.91
CA GLN A 42 3.42 -6.63 -7.48
C GLN A 42 3.62 -7.88 -8.35
N ARG A 43 4.73 -7.99 -9.09
CA ARG A 43 5.11 -9.21 -9.81
C ARG A 43 5.16 -10.42 -8.89
N GLU A 44 5.75 -10.24 -7.71
CA GLU A 44 5.85 -11.30 -6.69
C GLU A 44 4.48 -11.65 -6.10
N VAL A 45 3.68 -10.64 -5.75
CA VAL A 45 2.32 -10.82 -5.21
C VAL A 45 1.39 -11.56 -6.18
N LEU A 46 1.48 -11.23 -7.47
CA LEU A 46 0.61 -11.76 -8.52
C LEU A 46 1.19 -13.01 -9.20
N ALA A 47 2.44 -13.38 -8.94
CA ALA A 47 3.17 -14.44 -9.64
C ALA A 47 3.18 -14.24 -11.17
N VAL A 48 3.47 -13.02 -11.61
CA VAL A 48 3.53 -12.65 -13.04
C VAL A 48 4.93 -12.16 -13.42
N PRO A 49 5.36 -12.35 -14.68
CA PRO A 49 6.67 -11.89 -15.13
C PRO A 49 6.79 -10.36 -15.18
N ASP A 50 5.68 -9.67 -15.41
CA ASP A 50 5.61 -8.21 -15.46
C ASP A 50 4.30 -7.70 -14.84
N ALA A 51 4.39 -6.54 -14.18
CA ALA A 51 3.26 -5.83 -13.59
C ALA A 51 3.32 -4.37 -14.06
N PRO A 52 2.98 -4.11 -15.34
CA PRO A 52 3.06 -2.76 -15.89
C PRO A 52 1.94 -1.88 -15.34
N PHE A 53 2.07 -0.58 -15.55
CA PHE A 53 0.95 0.33 -15.32
C PHE A 53 -0.18 -0.04 -16.28
N ARG A 54 -1.41 -0.14 -15.76
CA ARG A 54 -2.58 -0.55 -16.55
C ARG A 54 -2.75 0.34 -17.78
N ARG A 55 -3.14 -0.27 -18.90
CA ARG A 55 -3.35 0.42 -20.19
C ARG A 55 -4.80 0.77 -20.48
N HIS A 56 -5.71 0.27 -19.65
CA HIS A 56 -7.14 0.46 -19.82
C HIS A 56 -7.76 1.00 -18.53
N PRO A 57 -8.97 1.59 -18.59
CA PRO A 57 -9.73 1.88 -17.39
C PRO A 57 -9.91 0.63 -16.53
N ALA A 58 -9.65 0.77 -15.23
CA ALA A 58 -9.89 -0.33 -14.29
C ALA A 58 -11.30 -0.21 -13.69
N TYR A 59 -11.88 -1.37 -13.37
CA TYR A 59 -13.17 -1.46 -12.72
C TYR A 59 -13.04 -2.18 -11.39
N ALA A 60 -13.56 -1.59 -10.32
CA ALA A 60 -13.61 -2.21 -9.01
C ALA A 60 -15.04 -2.36 -8.52
N LYS A 61 -15.21 -3.14 -7.44
CA LYS A 61 -16.50 -3.36 -6.76
C LYS A 61 -17.59 -3.82 -7.74
N SER A 62 -17.28 -4.81 -8.58
CA SER A 62 -18.17 -5.35 -9.60
C SER A 62 -18.66 -4.30 -10.60
N GLY A 63 -17.79 -3.38 -11.01
CA GLY A 63 -18.08 -2.34 -12.00
C GLY A 63 -18.65 -1.04 -11.42
N ARG A 64 -18.89 -0.96 -10.10
CA ARG A 64 -19.40 0.26 -9.45
C ARG A 64 -18.40 1.41 -9.41
N GLU A 65 -17.11 1.10 -9.51
CA GLU A 65 -16.05 2.11 -9.56
C GLU A 65 -15.30 1.97 -10.87
N ARG A 66 -15.14 3.08 -11.58
CA ARG A 66 -14.36 3.19 -12.81
C ARG A 66 -13.19 4.13 -12.58
N TYR A 67 -11.98 3.62 -12.76
CA TYR A 67 -10.75 4.38 -12.69
C TYR A 67 -10.31 4.73 -14.11
N GLY A 68 -10.37 6.01 -14.46
CA GLY A 68 -9.96 6.52 -15.77
C GLY A 68 -8.48 6.27 -16.06
N ILE A 69 -8.07 6.41 -17.31
CA ILE A 69 -6.66 6.39 -17.69
C ILE A 69 -6.30 7.71 -18.38
N ALA A 70 -5.14 8.26 -18.04
CA ALA A 70 -4.53 9.37 -18.72
C ALA A 70 -3.01 9.14 -18.84
N PRO A 71 -2.34 9.61 -19.90
CA PRO A 71 -0.91 9.33 -20.14
C PRO A 71 0.02 9.83 -19.03
N ASP A 72 -0.39 10.85 -18.28
CA ASP A 72 0.36 11.48 -17.20
C ASP A 72 0.19 10.76 -15.84
N LEU A 73 -0.71 9.78 -15.73
CA LEU A 73 -0.98 9.10 -14.45
C LEU A 73 0.26 8.45 -13.82
N PRO A 74 1.15 7.75 -14.56
CA PRO A 74 2.35 7.18 -13.96
C PRO A 74 3.26 8.24 -13.33
N ALA A 75 3.52 9.34 -14.03
CA ALA A 75 4.36 10.43 -13.54
C ALA A 75 3.74 11.14 -12.33
N ARG A 76 2.41 11.29 -12.31
CA ARG A 76 1.68 11.84 -11.16
C ARG A 76 1.72 10.92 -9.95
N LEU A 77 1.61 9.61 -10.16
CA LEU A 77 1.77 8.64 -9.08
C LEU A 77 3.19 8.71 -8.50
N ASP A 78 4.23 8.72 -9.33
CA ASP A 78 5.62 8.85 -8.86
C ASP A 78 5.83 10.16 -8.08
N THR A 79 5.22 11.26 -8.52
CA THR A 79 5.24 12.53 -7.77
C THR A 79 4.62 12.38 -6.39
N CYS A 80 3.43 11.76 -6.28
CA CYS A 80 2.78 11.52 -4.98
C CYS A 80 3.60 10.58 -4.08
N LEU A 81 4.20 9.54 -4.64
CA LEU A 81 5.04 8.59 -3.90
C LEU A 81 6.31 9.27 -3.37
N HIS A 82 6.94 10.12 -4.18
CA HIS A 82 8.10 10.89 -3.75
C HIS A 82 7.74 11.88 -2.63
N GLN A 83 6.65 12.63 -2.79
CA GLN A 83 6.12 13.52 -1.74
C GLN A 83 5.86 12.76 -0.43
N ALA A 84 5.36 11.53 -0.50
CA ALA A 84 5.14 10.73 0.70
C ALA A 84 6.44 10.40 1.46
N GLU A 85 7.60 10.36 0.80
CA GLU A 85 8.90 10.22 1.46
C GLU A 85 9.44 11.56 1.98
N THR A 86 9.27 12.65 1.23
CA THR A 86 9.95 13.94 1.48
C THR A 86 9.15 14.99 2.24
N ASP A 87 7.82 14.91 2.25
CA ASP A 87 6.98 15.92 2.89
C ASP A 87 7.24 15.99 4.41
N ASP A 88 7.20 17.20 4.99
CA ASP A 88 7.36 17.43 6.44
C ASP A 88 6.13 17.05 7.28
N LEU A 89 5.11 16.47 6.65
CA LEU A 89 3.91 16.01 7.34
C LEU A 89 4.22 14.84 8.29
N PRO A 90 3.40 14.64 9.36
CA PRO A 90 3.53 13.47 10.23
C PRO A 90 3.54 12.16 9.44
N LEU A 91 4.38 11.20 9.84
CA LEU A 91 4.54 9.91 9.17
C LEU A 91 3.19 9.22 8.90
N THR A 92 2.29 9.21 9.88
CA THR A 92 0.96 8.60 9.75
C THR A 92 0.12 9.25 8.67
N ALA A 93 0.20 10.57 8.50
CA ALA A 93 -0.51 11.30 7.47
C ALA A 93 0.05 10.99 6.08
N ARG A 94 1.38 11.00 5.92
CA ARG A 94 2.04 10.65 4.64
C ARG A 94 1.80 9.21 4.24
N ALA A 95 1.90 8.29 5.19
CA ALA A 95 1.68 6.86 4.96
C ALA A 95 0.20 6.57 4.62
N ALA A 96 -0.76 7.23 5.28
CA ALA A 96 -2.17 7.15 4.90
C ALA A 96 -2.43 7.73 3.51
N ARG A 97 -1.86 8.90 3.19
CA ARG A 97 -1.98 9.53 1.87
C ARG A 97 -1.44 8.63 0.77
N ALA A 98 -0.23 8.09 0.92
CA ALA A 98 0.37 7.18 -0.07
C ALA A 98 -0.46 5.90 -0.28
N TYR A 99 -1.02 5.32 0.79
CA TYR A 99 -1.94 4.19 0.70
C TYR A 99 -3.17 4.53 -0.17
N LEU A 100 -3.77 5.70 0.07
CA LEU A 100 -4.95 6.16 -0.65
C LEU A 100 -4.64 6.55 -2.09
N ASP A 101 -3.49 7.17 -2.34
CA ASP A 101 -3.02 7.49 -3.68
C ASP A 101 -2.90 6.20 -4.52
N VAL A 102 -2.27 5.15 -3.99
CA VAL A 102 -2.20 3.86 -4.72
C VAL A 102 -3.59 3.27 -4.98
N CYS A 103 -4.52 3.42 -4.04
CA CYS A 103 -5.90 2.98 -4.24
C CYS A 103 -6.62 3.81 -5.32
N PHE A 104 -6.36 5.12 -5.38
CA PHE A 104 -6.96 6.08 -6.31
C PHE A 104 -6.42 5.94 -7.73
N PHE A 105 -5.09 6.00 -7.89
CA PHE A 105 -4.43 5.85 -9.19
C PHE A 105 -4.72 4.46 -9.77
N HIS A 106 -4.87 3.47 -8.87
CA HIS A 106 -5.23 2.09 -9.20
C HIS A 106 -4.28 1.53 -10.27
N PRO A 107 -2.95 1.56 -10.05
CA PRO A 107 -1.98 1.45 -11.13
C PRO A 107 -1.94 0.08 -11.82
N PHE A 108 -2.45 -0.98 -11.19
CA PHE A 108 -2.44 -2.34 -11.73
C PHE A 108 -3.85 -2.81 -12.12
N ASP A 109 -3.94 -3.86 -12.95
CA ASP A 109 -5.23 -4.50 -13.29
C ASP A 109 -5.80 -5.34 -12.14
N ASP A 110 -4.95 -5.89 -11.27
CA ASP A 110 -5.33 -6.56 -10.02
C ASP A 110 -4.35 -6.21 -8.89
N GLY A 111 -4.81 -6.37 -7.65
CA GLY A 111 -3.97 -6.37 -6.46
C GLY A 111 -3.62 -4.99 -5.93
N ASN A 112 -4.30 -3.93 -6.37
CA ASN A 112 -4.04 -2.55 -5.90
C ASN A 112 -4.15 -2.40 -4.38
N ALA A 113 -5.09 -3.10 -3.73
CA ALA A 113 -5.18 -3.11 -2.26
C ALA A 113 -3.95 -3.72 -1.58
N ARG A 114 -3.31 -4.72 -2.21
CA ARG A 114 -2.06 -5.32 -1.73
C ARG A 114 -0.89 -4.37 -1.98
N ALA A 115 -0.80 -3.76 -3.16
CA ALA A 115 0.21 -2.76 -3.47
C ALA A 115 0.15 -1.54 -2.52
N ALA A 116 -1.06 -1.04 -2.23
CA ALA A 116 -1.27 0.05 -1.27
C ALA A 116 -0.79 -0.35 0.14
N PHE A 117 -1.08 -1.57 0.57
CA PHE A 117 -0.62 -2.10 1.85
C PHE A 117 0.91 -2.24 1.93
N LEU A 118 1.56 -2.67 0.85
CA LEU A 118 3.03 -2.73 0.78
C LEU A 118 3.64 -1.32 0.80
N THR A 119 3.06 -0.36 0.09
CA THR A 119 3.47 1.06 0.10
C THR A 119 3.41 1.65 1.50
N LEU A 120 2.31 1.41 2.22
CA LEU A 120 2.19 1.79 3.64
C LEU A 120 3.29 1.15 4.49
N THR A 121 3.50 -0.17 4.33
CA THR A 121 4.50 -0.93 5.10
C THR A 121 5.91 -0.40 4.86
N PHE A 122 6.23 -0.06 3.61
CA PHE A 122 7.50 0.53 3.22
C PHE A 122 7.78 1.84 3.97
N LEU A 123 6.84 2.78 3.97
CA LEU A 123 7.02 4.08 4.63
C LEU A 123 7.19 3.95 6.14
N LEU A 124 6.45 3.03 6.76
CA LEU A 124 6.62 2.73 8.18
C LEU A 124 7.99 2.09 8.45
N ALA A 125 8.39 1.09 7.65
CA ALA A 125 9.67 0.42 7.79
C ALA A 125 10.85 1.38 7.56
N ARG A 126 10.74 2.31 6.61
CA ARG A 126 11.73 3.36 6.35
C ARG A 126 11.95 4.24 7.59
N ALA A 127 10.89 4.48 8.35
CA ALA A 127 10.93 5.22 9.60
C ALA A 127 11.23 4.33 10.83
N ASN A 128 11.66 3.08 10.62
CA ASN A 128 11.89 2.07 11.68
C ASN A 128 10.65 1.78 12.55
N VAL A 129 9.45 1.92 11.98
CA VAL A 129 8.17 1.62 12.62
C VAL A 129 7.61 0.29 12.12
N THR A 130 7.28 -0.61 13.05
CA THR A 130 6.54 -1.85 12.77
C THR A 130 5.12 -1.75 13.31
N LEU A 131 4.15 -2.39 12.64
CA LEU A 131 2.80 -2.55 13.16
C LEU A 131 2.61 -3.98 13.67
N ASP A 132 2.24 -4.13 14.94
CA ASP A 132 1.93 -5.44 15.53
C ASP A 132 0.61 -6.03 14.99
N GLN A 133 -0.31 -5.15 14.57
CA GLN A 133 -1.61 -5.53 14.03
C GLN A 133 -1.93 -4.79 12.72
N VAL A 134 -2.11 -5.57 11.65
CA VAL A 134 -2.44 -5.06 10.30
C VAL A 134 -3.84 -5.47 9.82
N GLY A 135 -4.53 -6.29 10.62
CA GLY A 135 -5.90 -6.77 10.32
C GLY A 135 -6.92 -5.66 10.10
N PRO A 136 -6.98 -4.62 10.95
CA PRO A 136 -7.91 -3.49 10.77
C PRO A 136 -7.70 -2.72 9.46
N ILE A 137 -6.44 -2.52 9.06
CA ILE A 137 -6.07 -1.79 7.83
C ILE A 137 -6.56 -2.57 6.59
N ARG A 138 -6.47 -3.90 6.61
CA ARG A 138 -6.86 -4.76 5.47
C ARG A 138 -8.37 -4.97 5.31
N ARG A 139 -9.17 -4.67 6.33
CA ARG A 139 -10.63 -4.93 6.33
C ARG A 139 -11.47 -3.74 5.88
N LEU A 140 -10.91 -2.54 5.88
CA LEU A 140 -11.64 -1.32 5.53
C LEU A 140 -11.52 -1.01 4.04
N GLN A 141 -12.64 -1.08 3.32
CA GLN A 141 -12.74 -0.48 2.00
C GLN A 141 -12.78 1.03 2.17
N ARG A 142 -11.68 1.72 1.85
CA ARG A 142 -11.59 3.18 1.88
C ARG A 142 -11.66 3.72 0.46
N ARG A 143 -12.43 4.78 0.25
CA ARG A 143 -12.41 5.53 -1.00
C ARG A 143 -11.36 6.64 -0.86
N ALA A 144 -10.66 6.93 -1.95
CA ALA A 144 -9.63 7.97 -1.93
C ALA A 144 -10.20 9.40 -2.08
N ASP A 145 -11.46 9.54 -2.51
CA ASP A 145 -12.20 10.79 -2.59
C ASP A 145 -12.95 11.14 -1.29
N ASP A 146 -12.65 10.43 -0.19
CA ASP A 146 -13.27 10.60 1.13
C ASP A 146 -12.25 11.17 2.13
N PRO A 147 -12.23 12.51 2.34
CA PRO A 147 -11.30 13.17 3.25
C PRO A 147 -11.45 12.71 4.71
N GLU A 148 -12.68 12.39 5.13
CA GLU A 148 -12.95 11.86 6.48
C GLU A 148 -12.41 10.43 6.61
N GLY A 149 -12.59 9.61 5.57
CA GLY A 149 -11.99 8.28 5.46
C GLY A 149 -10.47 8.32 5.49
N ALA A 150 -9.85 9.33 4.88
CA ALA A 150 -8.40 9.53 4.90
C ALA A 150 -7.89 9.88 6.30
N ARG A 151 -8.56 10.82 6.97
CA ARG A 151 -8.26 11.19 8.36
C ARG A 151 -8.44 9.99 9.30
N ALA A 152 -9.53 9.25 9.16
CA ALA A 152 -9.79 8.05 9.96
C ALA A 152 -8.74 6.96 9.76
N LEU A 153 -8.13 6.86 8.57
CA LEU A 153 -7.01 5.96 8.33
C LEU A 153 -5.74 6.44 9.06
N ALA A 154 -5.42 7.73 8.98
CA ALA A 154 -4.28 8.31 9.68
C ALA A 154 -4.41 8.14 11.21
N ASP A 155 -5.61 8.37 11.76
CA ASP A 155 -5.91 8.18 13.18
C ASP A 155 -5.78 6.71 13.60
N LEU A 156 -6.28 5.78 12.77
CA LEU A 156 -6.11 4.34 13.01
C LEU A 156 -4.63 3.94 13.01
N LEU A 157 -3.83 4.44 12.07
CA LEU A 157 -2.40 4.18 12.02
C LEU A 157 -1.70 4.70 13.28
N ALA A 158 -2.03 5.92 13.72
CA ALA A 158 -1.48 6.49 14.95
C ALA A 158 -1.78 5.61 16.17
N VAL A 159 -3.02 5.12 16.30
CA VAL A 159 -3.41 4.20 17.39
C VAL A 159 -2.64 2.88 17.33
N LEU A 160 -2.48 2.30 16.14
CA LEU A 160 -1.76 1.03 15.97
C LEU A 160 -0.26 1.17 16.27
N ILE A 161 0.36 2.27 15.84
CA ILE A 161 1.76 2.58 16.17
C ILE A 161 1.92 2.75 17.69
N ALA A 162 1.04 3.53 18.34
CA ALA A 162 1.08 3.76 19.78
C ALA A 162 0.85 2.49 20.63
N HIS A 163 0.17 1.47 20.10
CA HIS A 163 0.04 0.18 20.76
C HIS A 163 1.23 -0.75 20.52
N THR A 164 1.97 -0.56 19.42
CA THR A 164 3.18 -1.35 19.12
C THR A 164 4.33 -1.06 20.11
N GLY A 165 4.31 0.12 20.74
CA GLY A 165 5.24 0.46 21.84
C GLY A 165 4.84 -0.03 23.24
N ARG A 166 3.58 -0.44 23.45
CA ARG A 166 3.06 -0.84 24.79
C ARG A 166 2.92 -2.35 24.99
N SER A 167 2.96 -3.15 23.92
CA SER A 167 2.92 -4.62 23.95
C SER A 167 4.26 -5.27 24.35
N ARG A 168 5.33 -4.47 24.48
CA ARG A 168 6.69 -4.90 24.85
C ARG A 168 7.09 -4.50 26.28
N GLY A 169 6.14 -4.06 27.10
CA GLY A 169 6.32 -3.74 28.53
C GLY A 169 5.80 -4.84 29.44
#